data_AF-A0A7J3P3W7-F1
#
_entry.id   AF-A0A7J3P3W7-F1
#
_cell.length_a   1.000
_cell.length_b   1.000
_cell.length_c   1.000
_cell.angle_alpha   90.00
_cell.angle_beta   90.00
_cell.angle_gamma   90.00
#
_symmetry.space_group_name_H-M   'P 1'
#
loop_
_entity.id
_entity.type
_entity.pdbx_description
1 polymer ?
#
loop_
_entity_poly.entity_id
_entity_poly.type
_entity_poly.pdbx_seq_one_letter_code
_entity_poly.pdbx_strand_id
1 'polypeptide(L)'
;MRTLIGSGAVESLEAWHEADAIKVRVRLRSGVHVNSVTTGLLRYMFGGYLDPFTFTMQHTEVDFLEVEQSNPITARSGELELAIPAGRVARGMLWEYETMGTIVAPGLKVDLKGRPDVVVMLMRPPGPDARIVADKSRLTASSGDGWAFAGLESSPSGGLRIEVTSGGRGFSGVKVEVRRSVEWCPMYTTMLNEISQVEKIASFEPGSPGVVEWRPDYPVYEPFLAALSTQPSYDEILRLLDMMGIEARRDLFRMMIVLGRPHYVLADLKPVRTKLRVCMSRRLRRDVVDETELRLEGLE
;
A
#
# COMPACT_ATOMS: atom_id res chain seq x y z
N MET A 1 -6.06 -13.23 -17.97
CA MET A 1 -5.92 -12.22 -16.90
C MET A 1 -6.17 -10.84 -17.51
N ARG A 2 -6.80 -9.90 -16.79
CA ARG A 2 -6.97 -8.52 -17.29
C ARG A 2 -5.61 -7.80 -17.34
N THR A 3 -5.46 -6.86 -18.28
CA THR A 3 -4.22 -6.11 -18.47
C THR A 3 -4.49 -4.61 -18.61
N LEU A 4 -3.57 -3.80 -18.08
CA LEU A 4 -3.50 -2.35 -18.25
C LEU A 4 -2.21 -2.02 -18.97
N ILE A 5 -2.31 -1.42 -20.15
CA ILE A 5 -1.17 -0.88 -20.88
C ILE A 5 -1.18 0.64 -20.70
N GLY A 6 -0.41 1.11 -19.72
CA GLY A 6 -0.20 2.53 -19.45
C GLY A 6 0.97 3.10 -20.24
N SER A 7 2.05 2.33 -20.41
CA SER A 7 3.25 2.81 -21.11
C SER A 7 3.13 2.80 -22.63
N GLY A 8 3.48 3.92 -23.27
CA GLY A 8 3.58 4.03 -24.73
C GLY A 8 4.70 3.20 -25.38
N ALA A 9 5.57 2.56 -24.60
CA ALA A 9 6.60 1.66 -25.12
C ALA A 9 6.08 0.23 -25.35
N VAL A 10 4.96 -0.14 -24.73
CA VAL A 10 4.35 -1.47 -24.83
C VAL A 10 3.30 -1.48 -25.93
N GLU A 11 3.33 -2.52 -26.76
CA GLU A 11 2.36 -2.78 -27.82
C GLU A 11 1.27 -3.73 -27.34
N SER A 12 1.67 -4.84 -26.72
CA SER A 12 0.76 -5.81 -26.12
C SER A 12 1.34 -6.41 -24.84
N LEU A 13 0.43 -6.82 -23.97
CA LEU A 13 0.72 -7.48 -22.70
C LEU A 13 -0.22 -8.68 -22.56
N GLU A 14 0.35 -9.86 -22.41
CA GLU A 14 -0.37 -11.12 -22.24
C GLU A 14 0.12 -11.81 -20.97
N ALA A 15 -0.79 -12.53 -20.31
CA ALA A 15 -0.42 -13.39 -19.21
C ALA A 15 -1.35 -14.56 -18.98
N TRP A 16 -0.74 -15.66 -18.56
CA TRP A 16 -1.39 -16.92 -18.25
C TRP A 16 -0.73 -17.55 -17.02
N HIS A 17 -1.50 -18.37 -16.32
CA HIS A 17 -1.00 -19.16 -15.21
C HIS A 17 -0.22 -20.37 -15.74
N GLU A 18 0.93 -20.64 -15.14
CA GLU A 18 1.72 -21.83 -15.39
C GLU A 18 2.32 -22.31 -14.07
N ALA A 19 1.74 -23.37 -13.50
CA ALA A 19 2.03 -23.84 -12.15
C ALA A 19 1.93 -22.70 -11.10
N ASP A 20 3.00 -22.48 -10.33
CA ASP A 20 3.05 -21.48 -9.24
C ASP A 20 3.45 -20.06 -9.71
N ALA A 21 3.55 -19.86 -11.02
CA ALA A 21 3.95 -18.60 -11.64
C ALA A 21 2.90 -18.07 -12.62
N ILE A 22 2.93 -16.76 -12.81
CA ILE A 22 2.27 -16.09 -13.92
C ILE A 22 3.34 -15.81 -14.97
N LYS A 23 3.18 -16.43 -16.14
CA LYS A 23 3.97 -16.07 -17.31
C LYS A 23 3.44 -14.79 -17.88
N VAL A 24 4.35 -13.88 -18.19
CA VAL A 24 4.05 -12.60 -18.78
C VAL A 24 4.82 -12.49 -20.08
N ARG A 25 4.09 -12.21 -21.15
CA ARG A 25 4.66 -11.84 -22.44
C ARG A 25 4.43 -10.35 -22.67
N VAL A 26 5.52 -9.61 -22.82
CA VAL A 26 5.52 -8.18 -23.13
C VAL A 26 6.03 -8.00 -24.55
N ARG A 27 5.19 -7.48 -25.44
CA ARG A 27 5.62 -7.02 -26.76
C ARG A 27 5.85 -5.53 -26.72
N LEU A 28 7.06 -5.10 -27.05
CA LEU A 28 7.45 -3.72 -27.15
C LEU A 28 7.26 -3.22 -28.57
N ARG A 29 6.95 -1.93 -28.71
CA ARG A 29 6.79 -1.31 -30.03
C ARG A 29 8.10 -1.35 -30.82
N SER A 30 7.97 -1.33 -32.15
CA SER A 30 9.12 -1.24 -33.05
C SER A 30 10.02 -0.04 -32.71
N GLY A 31 11.35 -0.25 -32.74
CA GLY A 31 12.37 0.74 -32.39
C GLY A 31 12.65 0.89 -30.89
N VAL A 32 11.94 0.16 -30.02
CA VAL A 32 12.25 0.11 -28.58
C VAL A 32 13.39 -0.87 -28.33
N HIS A 33 14.44 -0.40 -27.67
CA HIS A 33 15.60 -1.21 -27.31
C HIS A 33 15.66 -1.43 -25.80
N VAL A 34 15.84 -2.69 -25.41
CA VAL A 34 15.97 -3.14 -24.01
C VAL A 34 17.45 -3.23 -23.65
N ASN A 35 17.84 -2.61 -22.55
CA ASN A 35 19.18 -2.73 -21.98
C ASN A 35 19.27 -3.92 -21.01
N SER A 36 18.29 -4.02 -20.12
CA SER A 36 18.22 -5.05 -19.10
C SER A 36 16.79 -5.31 -18.65
N VAL A 37 16.59 -6.46 -18.02
CA VAL A 37 15.33 -6.78 -17.35
C VAL A 37 15.63 -7.30 -15.96
N THR A 38 14.93 -6.76 -14.97
CA THR A 38 15.02 -7.20 -13.58
C THR A 38 13.65 -7.65 -13.10
N THR A 39 13.56 -8.80 -12.44
CA THR A 39 12.35 -9.35 -11.85
C THR A 39 12.45 -9.40 -10.33
N GLY A 40 11.32 -9.28 -9.65
CA GLY A 40 11.27 -9.40 -8.20
C GLY A 40 10.08 -8.67 -7.58
N LEU A 41 10.24 -8.25 -6.33
CA LEU A 41 9.22 -7.49 -5.60
C LEU A 41 9.49 -5.99 -5.76
N LEU A 42 8.68 -5.34 -6.59
CA LEU A 42 8.82 -3.93 -6.90
C LEU A 42 8.09 -3.08 -5.88
N ARG A 43 8.67 -1.94 -5.52
CA ARG A 43 8.01 -0.81 -4.88
C ARG A 43 7.90 0.31 -5.89
N TYR A 44 6.68 0.67 -6.25
CA TYR A 44 6.33 1.77 -7.13
C TYR A 44 5.76 2.90 -6.29
N MET A 45 6.51 3.99 -6.17
CA MET A 45 6.12 5.20 -5.45
C MET A 45 5.75 6.28 -6.45
N PHE A 46 4.64 6.98 -6.22
CA PHE A 46 4.25 8.12 -7.01
C PHE A 46 3.63 9.20 -6.12
N GLY A 47 3.76 10.46 -6.51
CA GLY A 47 3.01 11.54 -5.88
C GLY A 47 3.28 12.88 -6.52
N GLY A 48 2.57 13.91 -6.08
CA GLY A 48 2.73 15.26 -6.61
C GLY A 48 2.95 16.25 -5.49
N TYR A 49 4.13 16.86 -5.40
CA TYR A 49 4.39 17.90 -4.41
C TYR A 49 4.35 19.29 -5.06
N LEU A 50 4.01 20.30 -4.26
CA LEU A 50 4.14 21.69 -4.65
C LEU A 50 5.57 22.13 -4.37
N ASP A 51 6.31 22.47 -5.41
CA ASP A 51 7.63 23.06 -5.24
C ASP A 51 7.51 24.49 -4.65
N PRO A 52 8.52 24.99 -3.91
CA PRO A 52 8.55 26.37 -3.38
C PRO A 52 8.34 27.49 -4.41
N PHE A 53 8.55 27.22 -5.71
CA PHE A 53 8.31 28.11 -6.83
C PHE A 53 6.93 27.93 -7.48
N THR A 54 6.01 27.21 -6.83
CA THR A 54 4.60 27.03 -7.23
C THR A 54 4.38 26.12 -8.44
N PHE A 55 5.36 25.32 -8.85
CA PHE A 55 5.17 24.27 -9.85
C PHE A 55 4.74 22.97 -9.16
N THR A 56 3.71 22.33 -9.71
CA THR A 56 3.37 20.95 -9.29
C THR A 56 4.36 20.00 -9.93
N MET A 57 5.15 19.33 -9.11
CA MET A 57 6.15 18.36 -9.56
C MET A 57 5.63 16.95 -9.30
N GLN A 58 5.47 16.17 -10.37
CA GLN A 58 5.19 14.75 -10.24
C GLN A 58 6.49 14.01 -9.93
N HIS A 59 6.48 13.26 -8.83
CA HIS A 59 7.54 12.37 -8.44
C HIS A 59 7.10 10.92 -8.71
N THR A 60 8.02 10.12 -9.23
CA THR A 60 7.85 8.67 -9.33
C THR A 60 9.21 8.02 -9.11
N GLU A 61 9.20 6.96 -8.32
CA GLU A 61 10.39 6.19 -7.98
C GLU A 61 10.03 4.70 -7.98
N VAL A 62 10.98 3.88 -8.40
CA VAL A 62 10.79 2.44 -8.52
C VAL A 62 12.00 1.72 -7.97
N ASP A 63 11.77 0.96 -6.91
CA ASP A 63 12.79 0.17 -6.22
C ASP A 63 12.47 -1.31 -6.27
N PHE A 64 13.49 -2.14 -6.10
CA PHE A 64 13.33 -3.55 -5.80
C PHE A 64 13.53 -3.79 -4.31
N LEU A 65 12.50 -4.30 -3.64
CA LEU A 65 12.60 -4.78 -2.26
C LEU A 65 13.25 -6.18 -2.20
N GLU A 66 13.04 -6.97 -3.25
CA GLU A 66 13.66 -8.28 -3.47
C GLU A 66 13.97 -8.41 -4.96
N VAL A 67 15.17 -8.89 -5.30
CA VAL A 67 15.57 -9.18 -6.69
C VAL A 67 15.66 -10.69 -6.85
N GLU A 68 14.91 -11.24 -7.80
CA GLU A 68 14.93 -12.67 -8.10
C GLU A 68 15.90 -12.97 -9.25
N GLN A 69 15.83 -12.17 -10.31
CA GLN A 69 16.68 -12.32 -11.48
C GLN A 69 16.98 -10.96 -12.11
N SER A 70 18.23 -10.78 -12.56
CA SER A 70 18.61 -9.65 -13.41
C SER A 70 19.39 -10.20 -14.60
N ASN A 71 18.85 -9.98 -15.79
CA ASN A 71 19.45 -10.46 -17.02
C ASN A 71 19.74 -9.26 -17.95
N PRO A 72 20.97 -9.10 -18.45
CA PRO A 72 21.22 -8.28 -19.64
C PRO A 72 20.61 -9.01 -20.84
N ILE A 73 19.33 -8.75 -21.13
CA ILE A 73 18.65 -9.37 -22.27
C ILE A 73 18.86 -8.50 -23.49
N THR A 74 19.62 -8.99 -24.47
CA THR A 74 19.45 -8.54 -25.87
C THR A 74 18.14 -9.14 -26.38
N ALA A 75 17.04 -8.40 -26.24
CA ALA A 75 15.73 -8.80 -26.77
C ALA A 75 15.83 -8.82 -28.31
N ARG A 76 16.10 -9.99 -28.91
CA ARG A 76 16.32 -10.11 -30.36
C ARG A 76 15.07 -9.87 -31.20
N SER A 77 13.88 -9.80 -30.59
CA SER A 77 12.59 -9.71 -31.29
C SER A 77 11.62 -8.66 -30.74
N GLY A 78 12.04 -7.77 -29.83
CA GLY A 78 11.13 -6.82 -29.18
C GLY A 78 10.07 -7.47 -28.29
N GLU A 79 10.16 -8.78 -28.07
CA GLU A 79 9.27 -9.56 -27.22
C GLU A 79 10.05 -10.14 -26.04
N LEU A 80 9.46 -10.06 -24.85
CA LEU A 80 10.02 -10.54 -23.59
C LEU A 80 9.03 -11.52 -22.97
N GLU A 81 9.50 -12.71 -22.57
CA GLU A 81 8.70 -13.68 -21.83
C GLU A 81 9.38 -14.00 -20.50
N LEU A 82 8.67 -13.75 -19.40
CA LEU A 82 9.20 -13.77 -18.04
C LEU A 82 8.18 -14.39 -17.09
N ALA A 83 8.65 -14.90 -15.95
CA ALA A 83 7.78 -15.43 -14.90
C ALA A 83 7.74 -14.46 -13.72
N ILE A 84 6.54 -14.26 -13.16
CA ILE A 84 6.30 -13.51 -11.92
C ILE A 84 5.68 -14.50 -10.90
N PRO A 85 6.09 -14.50 -9.64
CA PRO A 85 5.45 -15.32 -8.60
C PRO A 85 3.95 -15.01 -8.48
N ALA A 86 3.09 -16.03 -8.58
CA ALA A 86 1.64 -15.83 -8.56
C ALA A 86 1.05 -15.64 -7.16
N GLY A 87 1.71 -16.18 -6.13
CA GLY A 87 1.23 -16.25 -4.75
C GLY A 87 1.41 -14.98 -3.91
N ARG A 88 1.81 -13.85 -4.49
CA ARG A 88 2.05 -12.60 -3.74
C ARG A 88 0.97 -11.57 -4.02
N VAL A 89 0.42 -11.01 -2.95
CA VAL A 89 -0.58 -9.94 -3.02
C VAL A 89 0.09 -8.57 -3.18
N ALA A 90 -0.59 -7.67 -3.88
CA ALA A 90 -0.25 -6.27 -3.92
C ALA A 90 -0.56 -5.64 -2.55
N ARG A 91 0.33 -4.75 -2.13
CA ARG A 91 0.29 -4.10 -0.81
C ARG A 91 0.78 -2.68 -0.90
N GLY A 92 0.51 -1.88 0.12
CA GLY A 92 0.80 -0.45 0.05
C GLY A 92 -0.28 0.42 0.63
N MET A 93 -0.11 1.71 0.45
CA MET A 93 -0.99 2.74 0.97
C MET A 93 -0.97 3.96 0.05
N LEU A 94 -2.12 4.62 -0.06
CA LEU A 94 -2.29 5.90 -0.72
C LEU A 94 -2.74 6.93 0.32
N TRP A 95 -2.23 8.15 0.25
CA TRP A 95 -2.58 9.27 1.12
C TRP A 95 -2.92 10.49 0.30
N GLU A 96 -4.07 11.13 0.56
CA GLU A 96 -4.55 12.32 -0.15
C GLU A 96 -3.64 13.55 -0.06
N TYR A 97 -2.93 13.78 1.05
CA TYR A 97 -2.04 14.95 1.17
C TYR A 97 -0.92 14.83 0.13
N GLU A 98 -0.90 15.71 -0.88
CA GLU A 98 0.00 15.66 -2.06
C GLU A 98 -0.12 14.37 -2.91
N THR A 99 -1.26 13.67 -2.79
CA THR A 99 -1.53 12.32 -3.33
C THR A 99 -0.28 11.46 -3.47
N MET A 100 0.13 10.88 -2.36
CA MET A 100 1.32 10.05 -2.25
C MET A 100 0.88 8.59 -2.23
N GLY A 101 1.42 7.79 -3.13
CA GLY A 101 1.12 6.37 -3.23
C GLY A 101 2.38 5.54 -3.19
N THR A 102 2.37 4.49 -2.37
CA THR A 102 3.36 3.43 -2.40
C THR A 102 2.63 2.14 -2.69
N ILE A 103 2.93 1.51 -3.82
CA ILE A 103 2.40 0.21 -4.24
C ILE A 103 3.55 -0.77 -4.30
N VAL A 104 3.38 -1.94 -3.72
CA VAL A 104 4.35 -3.02 -3.75
C VAL A 104 3.69 -4.25 -4.33
N ALA A 105 4.29 -4.79 -5.39
CA ALA A 105 3.74 -5.90 -6.13
C ALA A 105 4.87 -6.73 -6.76
N PRO A 106 4.68 -8.05 -6.92
CA PRO A 106 5.62 -8.85 -7.71
C PRO A 106 5.55 -8.41 -9.18
N GLY A 107 6.69 -8.38 -9.84
CA GLY A 107 6.74 -7.90 -11.22
C GLY A 107 8.13 -7.82 -11.81
N LEU A 108 8.26 -6.98 -12.82
CA LEU A 108 9.51 -6.75 -13.52
C LEU A 108 9.67 -5.30 -13.96
N LYS A 109 10.93 -4.88 -14.09
CA LYS A 109 11.33 -3.61 -14.68
C LYS A 109 12.12 -3.89 -15.96
N VAL A 110 11.70 -3.29 -17.07
CA VAL A 110 12.39 -3.32 -18.36
C VAL A 110 13.11 -1.98 -18.54
N ASP A 111 14.43 -2.02 -18.47
CA ASP A 111 15.30 -0.86 -18.72
C ASP A 111 15.36 -0.58 -20.22
N LEU A 112 14.96 0.63 -20.60
CA LEU A 112 14.85 1.03 -22.00
C LEU A 112 15.90 2.08 -22.36
N LYS A 113 16.48 1.92 -23.55
CA LYS A 113 17.46 2.89 -24.06
C LYS A 113 16.79 4.19 -24.48
N GLY A 114 17.24 5.30 -23.88
CA GLY A 114 16.91 6.66 -24.31
C GLY A 114 15.46 7.10 -24.02
N ARG A 115 14.77 6.41 -23.11
CA ARG A 115 13.39 6.74 -22.72
C ARG A 115 13.06 6.18 -21.33
N PRO A 116 11.93 6.59 -20.71
CA PRO A 116 11.50 6.03 -19.44
C PRO A 116 11.31 4.50 -19.52
N ASP A 117 11.75 3.82 -18.47
CA ASP A 117 11.62 2.38 -18.30
C ASP A 117 10.14 1.96 -18.19
N VAL A 118 9.91 0.66 -18.39
CA VAL A 118 8.59 0.04 -18.19
C VAL A 118 8.62 -0.80 -16.92
N VAL A 119 7.58 -0.65 -16.09
CA VAL A 119 7.35 -1.50 -14.93
C VAL A 119 6.10 -2.32 -15.20
N VAL A 120 6.20 -3.65 -15.14
CA VAL A 120 5.05 -4.54 -15.19
C VAL A 120 4.82 -5.12 -13.80
N MET A 121 3.66 -4.86 -13.21
CA MET A 121 3.29 -5.30 -11.87
C MET A 121 2.05 -6.19 -11.91
N LEU A 122 2.09 -7.30 -11.16
CA LEU A 122 0.93 -8.12 -10.90
C LEU A 122 0.16 -7.58 -9.70
N MET A 123 -1.01 -7.03 -9.99
CA MET A 123 -1.91 -6.45 -9.01
C MET A 123 -2.91 -7.51 -8.58
N ARG A 124 -2.69 -8.11 -7.40
CA ARG A 124 -3.60 -9.09 -6.79
C ARG A 124 -4.02 -8.60 -5.41
N PRO A 125 -5.32 -8.43 -5.10
CA PRO A 125 -5.72 -8.03 -3.74
C PRO A 125 -5.54 -9.20 -2.77
N PRO A 126 -5.62 -8.95 -1.44
CA PRO A 126 -5.80 -10.00 -0.45
C PRO A 126 -6.97 -10.94 -0.78
N GLY A 127 -6.75 -12.24 -0.62
CA GLY A 127 -7.80 -13.24 -0.79
C GLY A 127 -8.86 -13.21 0.32
N PRO A 128 -9.98 -13.94 0.16
CA PRO A 128 -11.04 -14.01 1.16
C PRO A 128 -10.56 -14.63 2.48
N ASP A 129 -9.58 -15.53 2.43
CA ASP A 129 -9.01 -16.20 3.61
C ASP A 129 -8.01 -15.34 4.37
N ALA A 130 -7.68 -14.14 3.88
CA ALA A 130 -6.70 -13.27 4.50
C ALA A 130 -7.18 -12.77 5.87
N ARG A 131 -6.36 -12.94 6.92
CA ARG A 131 -6.71 -12.61 8.30
C ARG A 131 -5.72 -11.65 8.94
N ILE A 132 -6.23 -10.70 9.71
CA ILE A 132 -5.42 -9.82 10.54
C ILE A 132 -5.08 -10.53 11.84
N VAL A 133 -3.79 -10.59 12.16
CA VAL A 133 -3.26 -11.15 13.40
C VAL A 133 -2.46 -10.08 14.13
N ALA A 134 -2.61 -10.01 15.44
CA ALA A 134 -1.84 -9.13 16.31
C ALA A 134 -0.71 -9.91 17.00
N ASP A 135 0.46 -9.30 17.13
CA ASP A 135 1.61 -9.92 17.81
C ASP A 135 1.37 -10.14 19.31
N LYS A 136 0.45 -9.38 19.92
CA LYS A 136 -0.01 -9.53 21.30
C LYS A 136 -1.51 -9.84 21.30
N SER A 137 -1.96 -10.69 22.22
CA SER A 137 -3.39 -10.92 22.48
C SER A 137 -4.01 -9.90 23.45
N ARG A 138 -3.20 -9.05 24.07
CA ARG A 138 -3.66 -8.04 25.03
C ARG A 138 -2.82 -6.78 24.98
N LEU A 139 -3.49 -5.64 25.09
CA LEU A 139 -2.89 -4.31 25.27
C LEU A 139 -3.31 -3.72 26.62
N THR A 140 -2.37 -3.02 27.27
CA THR A 140 -2.58 -2.40 28.58
C THR A 140 -2.04 -0.97 28.61
N ALA A 141 -2.92 0.02 28.70
CA ALA A 141 -2.55 1.41 28.96
C ALA A 141 -2.84 1.74 30.43
N SER A 142 -1.82 2.04 31.22
CA SER A 142 -1.98 2.35 32.65
C SER A 142 -1.20 3.59 33.07
N SER A 143 -1.84 4.41 33.89
CA SER A 143 -1.20 5.47 34.68
C SER A 143 -1.58 5.25 36.14
N GLY A 144 -0.77 5.68 37.11
CA GLY A 144 -0.96 5.33 38.52
C GLY A 144 -2.40 5.38 39.06
N ASP A 145 -3.24 6.27 38.55
CA ASP A 145 -4.63 6.47 38.99
C ASP A 145 -5.71 5.76 38.15
N GLY A 146 -5.37 5.20 36.98
CA GLY A 146 -6.34 4.63 36.04
C GLY A 146 -5.73 3.78 34.92
N TRP A 147 -6.53 2.86 34.39
CA TRP A 147 -6.09 1.84 33.45
C TRP A 147 -7.14 1.57 32.36
N ALA A 148 -6.65 1.03 31.24
CA ALA A 148 -7.45 0.48 30.16
C ALA A 148 -6.80 -0.81 29.65
N PHE A 149 -7.62 -1.82 29.38
CA PHE A 149 -7.23 -3.09 28.77
C PHE A 149 -7.99 -3.28 27.47
N ALA A 150 -7.33 -3.84 26.46
CA ALA A 150 -8.01 -4.45 25.32
C ALA A 150 -7.56 -5.89 25.14
N GLY A 151 -8.53 -6.82 25.15
CA GLY A 151 -8.34 -8.19 24.67
C GLY A 151 -8.49 -8.22 23.15
N LEU A 152 -7.62 -8.96 22.47
CA LEU A 152 -7.54 -9.06 21.03
C LEU A 152 -7.75 -10.51 20.61
N GLU A 153 -8.81 -10.75 19.85
CA GLU A 153 -9.18 -12.06 19.33
C GLU A 153 -9.44 -11.98 17.82
N SER A 154 -9.31 -13.09 17.12
CA SER A 154 -9.65 -13.16 15.70
C SER A 154 -11.16 -13.05 15.50
N SER A 155 -11.62 -12.19 14.60
CA SER A 155 -13.03 -12.12 14.18
C SER A 155 -13.33 -13.15 13.06
N PRO A 156 -14.56 -13.69 12.98
CA PRO A 156 -15.00 -14.52 11.86
C PRO A 156 -14.84 -13.87 10.48
N SER A 157 -14.86 -12.54 10.39
CA SER A 157 -14.64 -11.78 9.15
C SER A 157 -13.16 -11.69 8.75
N GLY A 158 -12.26 -12.37 9.49
CA GLY A 158 -10.81 -12.27 9.33
C GLY A 158 -10.22 -10.94 9.83
N GLY A 159 -11.00 -10.11 10.51
CA GLY A 159 -10.52 -8.94 11.24
C GLY A 159 -10.13 -9.28 12.69
N LEU A 160 -10.11 -8.26 13.54
CA LEU A 160 -9.93 -8.39 14.98
C LEU A 160 -11.23 -8.06 15.71
N ARG A 161 -11.56 -8.87 16.71
CA ARG A 161 -12.52 -8.54 17.77
C ARG A 161 -11.74 -7.98 18.95
N ILE A 162 -12.12 -6.78 19.37
CA ILE A 162 -11.39 -5.99 20.37
C ILE A 162 -12.34 -5.71 21.54
N GLU A 163 -12.04 -6.30 22.69
CA GLU A 163 -12.83 -6.15 23.90
C GLU A 163 -12.13 -5.21 24.87
N VAL A 164 -12.72 -4.04 25.10
CA VAL A 164 -12.12 -2.97 25.89
C VAL A 164 -12.79 -2.87 27.26
N THR A 165 -11.97 -2.79 28.30
CA THR A 165 -12.41 -2.47 29.66
C THR A 165 -11.50 -1.39 30.25
N SER A 166 -12.03 -0.55 31.13
CA SER A 166 -11.24 0.49 31.79
C SER A 166 -11.73 0.76 33.20
N GLY A 167 -10.87 1.36 34.03
CA GLY A 167 -11.19 1.67 35.41
C GLY A 167 -10.23 2.68 36.05
N GLY A 168 -10.64 3.24 37.18
CA GLY A 168 -9.88 4.29 37.88
C GLY A 168 -10.26 5.71 37.44
N ARG A 169 -9.33 6.65 37.56
CA ARG A 169 -9.52 8.09 37.34
C ARG A 169 -8.36 8.69 36.53
N GLY A 170 -8.46 9.98 36.20
CA GLY A 170 -7.36 10.73 35.57
C GLY A 170 -7.26 10.62 34.05
N PHE A 171 -8.28 10.04 33.40
CA PHE A 171 -8.41 9.96 31.95
C PHE A 171 -9.84 10.33 31.52
N SER A 172 -9.97 10.85 30.30
CA SER A 172 -11.23 11.33 29.72
C SER A 172 -11.85 10.34 28.73
N GLY A 173 -11.15 9.25 28.41
CA GLY A 173 -11.68 8.19 27.54
C GLY A 173 -10.60 7.24 27.09
N VAL A 174 -11.03 6.15 26.46
CA VAL A 174 -10.15 5.15 25.84
C VAL A 174 -10.42 5.15 24.35
N LYS A 175 -9.36 5.21 23.54
CA LYS A 175 -9.43 5.13 22.08
C LYS A 175 -8.73 3.88 21.62
N VAL A 176 -9.31 3.23 20.61
CA VAL A 176 -8.67 2.16 19.87
C VAL A 176 -8.39 2.71 18.48
N GLU A 177 -7.13 2.67 18.07
CA GLU A 177 -6.65 3.31 16.85
C GLU A 177 -5.68 2.37 16.12
N VAL A 178 -5.70 2.40 14.80
CA VAL A 178 -4.68 1.75 13.96
C VAL A 178 -3.81 2.82 13.34
N ARG A 179 -2.50 2.69 13.57
CA ARG A 179 -1.50 3.55 12.95
C ARG A 179 -0.81 2.78 11.85
N ARG A 180 -0.82 3.35 10.65
CA ARG A 180 -0.07 2.87 9.49
C ARG A 180 1.05 3.82 9.19
N SER A 181 2.20 3.27 8.81
CA SER A 181 3.27 4.09 8.29
C SER A 181 4.08 3.38 7.22
N VAL A 182 4.55 4.14 6.23
CA VAL A 182 5.41 3.64 5.17
C VAL A 182 6.47 4.68 4.88
N GLU A 183 7.71 4.20 4.71
CA GLU A 183 8.80 5.07 4.29
C GLU A 183 8.50 5.62 2.89
N TRP A 184 8.65 6.94 2.76
CA TRP A 184 8.49 7.66 1.52
C TRP A 184 9.55 8.75 1.51
N CYS A 185 10.53 8.65 0.62
CA CYS A 185 11.65 9.57 0.57
C CYS A 185 11.75 10.14 -0.84
N PRO A 186 11.15 11.30 -1.15
CA PRO A 186 11.50 11.98 -2.38
C PRO A 186 12.98 12.37 -2.27
N MET A 187 13.81 11.96 -3.24
CA MET A 187 15.26 12.27 -3.29
C MET A 187 15.60 13.79 -3.20
N TYR A 188 14.60 14.66 -3.21
CA TYR A 188 14.74 16.11 -3.19
C TYR A 188 13.74 16.77 -2.21
N THR A 189 13.93 16.62 -0.89
CA THR A 189 13.66 17.64 0.17
C THR A 189 13.64 17.03 1.57
N THR A 190 13.97 17.85 2.57
CA THR A 190 14.26 17.48 3.97
C THR A 190 13.05 17.29 4.89
N MET A 191 11.83 17.08 4.40
CA MET A 191 10.64 17.35 5.24
C MET A 191 9.81 16.13 5.67
N LEU A 192 9.71 15.03 4.90
CA LEU A 192 8.96 13.83 5.32
C LEU A 192 9.57 12.56 4.74
N ASN A 193 10.18 11.72 5.60
CA ASN A 193 10.69 10.39 5.22
C ASN A 193 9.63 9.29 5.41
N GLU A 194 8.44 9.63 5.91
CA GLU A 194 7.39 8.68 6.27
C GLU A 194 6.01 9.27 6.01
N ILE A 195 5.20 8.52 5.26
CA ILE A 195 3.75 8.71 5.18
C ILE A 195 3.15 7.99 6.38
N SER A 196 2.36 8.67 7.22
CA SER A 196 1.72 8.04 8.37
C SER A 196 0.26 8.42 8.51
N GLN A 197 -0.57 7.44 8.83
CA GLN A 197 -2.02 7.57 8.91
C GLN A 197 -2.51 6.95 10.22
N VAL A 198 -3.50 7.59 10.84
CA VAL A 198 -4.17 7.08 12.03
C VAL A 198 -5.65 6.90 11.72
N GLU A 199 -6.11 5.66 11.81
CA GLU A 199 -7.51 5.26 11.72
C GLU A 199 -8.06 5.12 13.14
N LYS A 200 -9.09 5.89 13.47
CA LYS A 200 -9.80 5.73 14.74
C LYS A 200 -10.86 4.65 14.59
N ILE A 201 -10.68 3.53 15.30
CA ILE A 201 -11.63 2.41 15.29
C ILE A 201 -12.82 2.71 16.20
N ALA A 202 -12.55 3.06 17.46
CA ALA A 202 -13.57 3.26 18.47
C ALA A 202 -13.13 4.22 19.59
N SER A 203 -14.11 4.72 20.34
CA SER A 203 -13.88 5.42 21.61
C SER A 203 -14.88 4.96 22.65
N PHE A 204 -14.39 4.85 23.88
CA PHE A 204 -15.15 4.39 25.03
C PHE A 204 -15.03 5.41 26.15
N GLU A 205 -16.16 5.68 26.80
CA GLU A 205 -16.19 6.46 28.03
C GLU A 205 -15.47 5.72 29.17
N PRO A 206 -14.84 6.43 30.12
CA PRO A 206 -14.20 5.82 31.27
C PRO A 206 -15.15 4.87 32.03
N GLY A 207 -14.65 3.67 32.35
CA GLY A 207 -15.41 2.66 33.10
C GLY A 207 -16.47 1.91 32.28
N SER A 208 -16.70 2.29 31.02
CA SER A 208 -17.68 1.61 30.15
C SER A 208 -17.00 0.50 29.36
N PRO A 209 -17.33 -0.78 29.60
CA PRO A 209 -16.83 -1.86 28.78
C PRO A 209 -17.46 -1.80 27.39
N GLY A 210 -16.75 -2.29 26.38
CA GLY A 210 -17.29 -2.35 25.03
C GLY A 210 -16.54 -3.33 24.15
N VAL A 211 -17.18 -3.73 23.06
CA VAL A 211 -16.61 -4.63 22.06
C VAL A 211 -16.75 -3.99 20.69
N VAL A 212 -15.68 -4.04 19.90
CA VAL A 212 -15.68 -3.59 18.51
C VAL A 212 -15.02 -4.64 17.63
N GLU A 213 -15.59 -4.87 16.45
CA GLU A 213 -14.95 -5.65 15.40
C GLU A 213 -14.37 -4.72 14.35
N TRP A 214 -13.17 -5.01 13.90
CA TRP A 214 -12.45 -4.17 12.95
C TRP A 214 -11.72 -4.99 11.91
N ARG A 215 -11.86 -4.60 10.65
CA ARG A 215 -11.07 -5.08 9.51
C ARG A 215 -10.78 -3.88 8.60
N PRO A 216 -9.56 -3.76 8.04
CA PRO A 216 -9.27 -2.77 7.01
C PRO A 216 -10.21 -2.91 5.81
N ASP A 217 -10.69 -1.79 5.29
CA ASP A 217 -11.48 -1.75 4.05
C ASP A 217 -10.55 -1.76 2.84
N TYR A 218 -10.09 -2.95 2.46
CA TYR A 218 -9.22 -3.13 1.30
C TYR A 218 -10.01 -2.93 -0.01
N PRO A 219 -9.43 -2.26 -1.03
CA PRO A 219 -10.03 -2.19 -2.34
C PRO A 219 -10.26 -3.60 -2.93
N VAL A 220 -11.45 -3.81 -3.50
CA VAL A 220 -11.85 -5.09 -4.11
C VAL A 220 -11.74 -4.96 -5.62
N TYR A 221 -10.88 -5.77 -6.24
CA TYR A 221 -10.68 -5.79 -7.69
C TYR A 221 -10.25 -7.18 -8.18
N GLU A 222 -10.50 -7.48 -9.45
CA GLU A 222 -10.00 -8.72 -10.05
C GLU A 222 -8.49 -8.64 -10.28
N PRO A 223 -7.71 -9.72 -10.11
CA PRO A 223 -6.28 -9.70 -10.39
C PRO A 223 -5.97 -9.28 -11.84
N PHE A 224 -5.00 -8.38 -12.00
CA PHE A 224 -4.60 -7.84 -13.30
C PHE A 224 -3.10 -7.54 -13.37
N LEU A 225 -2.57 -7.39 -14.59
CA LEU A 225 -1.22 -6.87 -14.81
C LEU A 225 -1.26 -5.43 -15.27
N ALA A 226 -0.39 -4.59 -14.72
CA ALA A 226 -0.21 -3.21 -15.15
C ALA A 226 1.18 -2.98 -15.71
N ALA A 227 1.28 -2.55 -16.98
CA ALA A 227 2.51 -2.06 -17.59
C ALA A 227 2.52 -0.52 -17.58
N LEU A 228 3.28 0.06 -16.66
CA LEU A 228 3.36 1.51 -16.42
C LEU A 228 4.73 2.04 -16.83
N SER A 229 4.81 3.34 -17.08
CA SER A 229 6.11 4.02 -17.20
C SER A 229 6.69 4.31 -15.80
N THR A 230 8.02 4.41 -15.69
CA THR A 230 8.67 5.03 -14.52
C THR A 230 8.46 6.54 -14.45
N GLN A 231 7.93 7.16 -15.51
CA GLN A 231 7.47 8.55 -15.54
C GLN A 231 6.01 8.58 -16.03
N PRO A 232 5.07 8.08 -15.23
CA PRO A 232 3.68 7.92 -15.65
C PRO A 232 3.00 9.26 -15.84
N SER A 233 2.07 9.36 -16.79
CA SER A 233 1.13 10.47 -16.80
C SER A 233 0.11 10.35 -15.65
N TYR A 234 -0.52 11.46 -15.24
CA TYR A 234 -1.61 11.40 -14.26
C TYR A 234 -2.77 10.50 -14.72
N ASP A 235 -3.06 10.46 -16.02
CA ASP A 235 -4.10 9.60 -16.59
C ASP A 235 -3.71 8.11 -16.54
N GLU A 236 -2.42 7.77 -16.58
CA GLU A 236 -1.95 6.40 -16.31
C GLU A 236 -2.17 6.00 -14.85
N ILE A 237 -1.85 6.90 -13.90
CA ILE A 237 -2.11 6.65 -12.48
C ILE A 237 -3.61 6.53 -12.21
N LEU A 238 -4.45 7.42 -12.76
CA LEU A 238 -5.90 7.36 -12.57
C LEU A 238 -6.50 6.06 -13.11
N ARG A 239 -6.03 5.58 -14.28
CA ARG A 239 -6.45 4.27 -14.81
C ARG A 239 -5.99 3.10 -13.94
N LEU A 240 -4.80 3.17 -13.36
CA LEU A 240 -4.32 2.18 -12.39
C LEU A 240 -5.24 2.15 -11.17
N LEU A 241 -5.53 3.31 -10.58
CA LEU A 241 -6.38 3.43 -9.40
C LEU A 241 -7.81 2.97 -9.66
N ASP A 242 -8.38 3.33 -10.80
CA ASP A 242 -9.71 2.87 -11.24
C ASP A 242 -9.76 1.34 -11.35
N MET A 243 -8.75 0.71 -11.95
CA MET A 243 -8.67 -0.76 -12.02
C MET A 243 -8.53 -1.44 -10.66
N MET A 244 -8.03 -0.72 -9.64
CA MET A 244 -7.97 -1.19 -8.26
C MET A 244 -9.26 -0.90 -7.47
N GLY A 245 -10.29 -0.32 -8.10
CA GLY A 245 -11.52 0.08 -7.42
C GLY A 245 -11.32 1.28 -6.48
N ILE A 246 -10.30 2.10 -6.72
CA ILE A 246 -9.97 3.27 -5.91
C ILE A 246 -10.52 4.51 -6.60
N GLU A 247 -11.43 5.19 -5.93
CA GLU A 247 -11.97 6.45 -6.41
C GLU A 247 -10.87 7.53 -6.38
N ALA A 248 -10.53 8.04 -7.55
CA ALA A 248 -9.56 9.12 -7.71
C ALA A 248 -9.93 9.97 -8.93
N ARG A 249 -9.61 11.27 -8.86
CA ARG A 249 -9.85 12.22 -9.96
C ARG A 249 -8.79 13.31 -9.99
N ARG A 250 -8.75 14.07 -11.07
CA ARG A 250 -8.01 15.34 -11.08
C ARG A 250 -8.73 16.37 -10.21
N ASP A 251 -7.96 17.22 -9.54
CA ASP A 251 -8.49 18.43 -8.93
C ASP A 251 -9.03 19.40 -10.01
N LEU A 252 -9.70 20.48 -9.58
CA LEU A 252 -10.33 21.45 -10.49
C LEU A 252 -9.33 22.10 -11.46
N PHE A 253 -8.08 22.28 -11.03
CA PHE A 253 -7.03 22.87 -11.85
C PHE A 253 -6.24 21.84 -12.65
N ARG A 254 -6.59 20.56 -12.55
CA ARG A 254 -5.85 19.44 -13.16
C ARG A 254 -4.35 19.56 -12.89
N MET A 255 -3.99 19.86 -11.65
CA MET A 255 -2.62 19.89 -11.17
C MET A 255 -2.32 18.62 -10.38
N MET A 256 -3.26 18.15 -9.56
CA MET A 256 -3.06 17.02 -8.65
C MET A 256 -4.10 15.91 -8.85
N ILE A 257 -3.80 14.73 -8.32
CA ILE A 257 -4.81 13.71 -8.08
C ILE A 257 -5.44 13.99 -6.72
N VAL A 258 -6.74 13.75 -6.60
CA VAL A 258 -7.52 13.80 -5.37
C VAL A 258 -8.20 12.46 -5.21
N LEU A 259 -8.07 11.87 -4.04
CA LEU A 259 -8.65 10.58 -3.69
C LEU A 259 -10.10 10.79 -3.20
N GLY A 260 -10.98 9.80 -3.40
CA GLY A 260 -12.37 9.84 -2.90
C GLY A 260 -12.45 9.74 -1.37
N ARG A 261 -11.35 9.31 -0.72
CA ARG A 261 -11.19 9.22 0.73
C ARG A 261 -9.80 9.73 1.12
N PRO A 262 -9.59 10.12 2.39
CA PRO A 262 -8.30 10.65 2.84
C PRO A 262 -7.11 9.70 2.65
N HIS A 263 -7.37 8.39 2.61
CA HIS A 263 -6.37 7.37 2.38
C HIS A 263 -7.02 6.07 1.88
N TYR A 264 -6.20 5.22 1.27
CA TYR A 264 -6.54 3.83 0.94
C TYR A 264 -5.40 2.92 1.37
N VAL A 265 -5.74 1.72 1.84
CA VAL A 265 -4.76 0.69 2.23
C VAL A 265 -4.99 -0.49 1.31
N LEU A 266 -3.94 -0.97 0.65
CA LEU A 266 -4.06 -2.10 -0.29
C LEU A 266 -4.00 -3.44 0.43
N ALA A 267 -3.05 -3.55 1.36
CA ALA A 267 -2.90 -4.66 2.29
C ALA A 267 -1.99 -4.23 3.44
N ASP A 268 -2.32 -4.60 4.68
CA ASP A 268 -1.49 -4.38 5.88
C ASP A 268 -0.30 -5.35 5.92
N LEU A 269 0.65 -5.13 5.01
CA LEU A 269 1.86 -5.91 4.83
C LEU A 269 3.07 -5.00 4.63
N LYS A 270 4.25 -5.49 5.02
CA LYS A 270 5.52 -4.80 4.75
C LYS A 270 5.63 -4.38 3.28
N PRO A 271 6.01 -3.13 2.98
CA PRO A 271 6.66 -2.16 3.88
C PRO A 271 5.72 -1.28 4.70
N VAL A 272 4.39 -1.42 4.57
CA VAL A 272 3.44 -0.71 5.42
C VAL A 272 3.51 -1.32 6.82
N ARG A 273 3.99 -0.55 7.78
CA ARG A 273 4.01 -0.91 9.19
C ARG A 273 2.67 -0.55 9.79
N THR A 274 1.96 -1.56 10.30
CA THR A 274 0.63 -1.39 10.87
C THR A 274 0.66 -1.75 12.34
N LYS A 275 0.17 -0.85 13.18
CA LYS A 275 0.12 -1.02 14.64
C LYS A 275 -1.27 -0.73 15.18
N LEU A 276 -1.80 -1.65 15.98
CA LEU A 276 -2.99 -1.40 16.78
C LEU A 276 -2.57 -0.77 18.12
N ARG A 277 -3.29 0.27 18.54
CA ARG A 277 -2.98 1.07 19.73
C ARG A 277 -4.22 1.19 20.60
N VAL A 278 -4.03 1.00 21.91
CA VAL A 278 -4.99 1.40 22.93
C VAL A 278 -4.45 2.64 23.61
N CYS A 279 -5.17 3.74 23.45
CA CYS A 279 -4.78 5.05 23.94
C CYS A 279 -5.73 5.45 25.08
N MET A 280 -5.20 5.57 26.29
CA MET A 280 -5.90 6.18 27.41
C MET A 280 -5.69 7.69 27.37
N SER A 281 -6.74 8.43 27.00
CA SER A 281 -6.66 9.86 26.75
C SER A 281 -6.70 10.67 28.04
N ARG A 282 -5.74 11.58 28.23
CA ARG A 282 -5.62 12.34 29.48
C ARG A 282 -5.73 13.83 29.23
N ARG A 283 -6.57 14.50 30.02
CA ARG A 283 -6.72 15.96 29.92
C ARG A 283 -5.42 16.65 30.35
N LEU A 284 -4.88 17.52 29.48
CA LEU A 284 -3.67 18.33 29.73
C LEU A 284 -2.38 17.51 30.00
N ARG A 285 -2.36 16.21 29.65
CA ARG A 285 -1.18 15.35 29.74
C ARG A 285 -1.06 14.53 28.46
N ARG A 286 0.13 14.00 28.17
CA ARG A 286 0.29 13.06 27.05
C ARG A 286 -0.59 11.83 27.26
N ASP A 287 -1.14 11.27 26.20
CA ASP A 287 -1.90 10.01 26.30
C ASP A 287 -0.96 8.86 26.73
N VAL A 288 -1.51 7.88 27.45
CA VAL A 288 -0.78 6.62 27.71
C VAL A 288 -1.18 5.63 26.66
N VAL A 289 -0.20 4.96 26.06
CA VAL A 289 -0.44 4.05 24.94
C VAL A 289 0.30 2.75 25.16
N ASP A 290 -0.37 1.65 24.82
CA ASP A 290 0.27 0.38 24.51
C ASP A 290 -0.14 -0.04 23.10
N GLU A 291 0.76 -0.73 22.42
CA GLU A 291 0.63 -1.06 21.00
C GLU A 291 1.17 -2.45 20.67
N THR A 292 0.65 -2.99 19.57
CA THR A 292 1.08 -4.26 18.98
C THR A 292 1.14 -4.13 17.46
N GLU A 293 2.08 -4.83 16.83
CA GLU A 293 2.13 -4.91 15.38
C GLU A 293 1.01 -5.79 14.87
N LEU A 294 0.47 -5.41 13.71
CA LEU A 294 -0.52 -6.19 12.97
C LEU A 294 0.15 -6.80 11.74
N ARG A 295 -0.27 -8.01 11.41
CA ARG A 295 0.17 -8.75 10.23
C ARG A 295 -1.04 -9.32 9.49
N LEU A 296 -0.86 -9.58 8.21
CA LEU A 296 -1.83 -10.26 7.37
C LEU A 296 -1.33 -11.68 7.08
N GLU A 297 -2.12 -12.69 7.42
CA GLU A 297 -1.86 -14.12 7.19
C GLU A 297 -2.90 -14.71 6.22
N GLY A 298 -2.70 -15.95 5.75
CA GLY A 298 -3.65 -16.62 4.84
C GLY A 298 -3.64 -16.06 3.42
N LEU A 299 -2.44 -15.84 2.87
CA LEU A 299 -2.22 -15.19 1.57
C LEU A 299 -1.94 -16.16 0.41
N GLU A 300 -1.97 -17.47 0.67
CA GLU A 300 -1.73 -18.51 -0.34
C GLU A 300 -2.88 -18.61 -1.35
#